data_AF-A0A372Z748-F1
#
_entry.id   AF-A0A372Z748-F1
#
_cell.length_a   1.000
_cell.length_b   1.000
_cell.length_c   1.000
_cell.angle_alpha   90.00
_cell.angle_beta   90.00
_cell.angle_gamma   90.00
#
_symmetry.space_group_name_H-M   'P 1'
#
loop_
_entity.id
_entity.type
_entity.pdbx_description
1 polymer ?
#
loop_
_entity_poly.entity_id
_entity_poly.type
_entity_poly.pdbx_seq_one_letter_code
_entity_poly.pdbx_strand_id
1 'polypeptide(L)'
;MELFEKDIFEGKLSKYETNHFHMVIDGNFELPIDSMKNDDYGTFIHEYIHYLQHITTLFGVKICAMYNKMFVLYMNYFKKNQTIYLPLKLWEKDEGLANFIQYFKDVRGDKNCDLNINEVEVDIREIKKAKDTRTAVNIGVYDFENDKVEECGFKFGYSCIVESMAHLVQSFINDDTNHANIPYRSVELICENQYKEISKDKKKMISICLCSLMFNNPGASFFEVIEVSKKHRDLNGFELFKKIMRDCSVKYKEKEMPMYRALHNFLDDLKVSTEAAIGTKLDYYAEVIDHCKKEASSGECVLLDILYNGDITDKKYFSEVLSKVYGYPFIEANNTSIMPQKIDHEANTAYVETAALLGLEMIIKRIKSEESTLCSWFKICKIGMYDPSIDCVVSPECENNQWDKKEQCLMTESMDFFKIRQKTFIQK
;
A
#
# COMPACT_ATOMS: atom_id res chain seq x y z
N MET A 1 10.93 -0.70 13.78
CA MET A 1 10.12 -1.90 13.59
C MET A 1 8.92 -1.60 12.71
N GLU A 2 7.93 -0.82 13.14
CA GLU A 2 6.64 -0.68 12.45
C GLU A 2 6.55 -0.27 10.96
N LEU A 3 7.53 0.42 10.37
CA LEU A 3 7.55 0.68 8.91
C LEU A 3 7.92 -0.56 8.10
N PHE A 4 8.70 -1.47 8.70
CA PHE A 4 9.36 -2.57 8.01
C PHE A 4 9.15 -3.94 8.65
N GLU A 5 8.47 -4.01 9.80
CA GLU A 5 7.99 -5.21 10.48
C GLU A 5 7.25 -4.82 11.77
N LYS A 6 5.92 -5.02 11.79
CA LYS A 6 5.16 -5.50 12.95
C LYS A 6 3.70 -5.91 12.62
N ASP A 7 3.49 -6.52 11.44
CA ASP A 7 2.27 -7.28 11.09
C ASP A 7 2.55 -8.34 9.99
N ILE A 8 3.82 -8.74 9.80
CA ILE A 8 4.22 -9.50 8.61
C ILE A 8 4.28 -11.03 8.85
N PHE A 9 4.25 -11.53 10.10
CA PHE A 9 4.58 -12.94 10.37
C PHE A 9 3.62 -13.75 11.26
N GLU A 10 2.59 -13.17 11.86
CA GLU A 10 1.63 -13.92 12.70
C GLU A 10 0.20 -13.76 12.18
N GLY A 11 -0.19 -14.68 11.27
CA GLY A 11 -1.53 -14.77 10.67
C GLY A 11 -1.55 -14.37 9.20
N LYS A 12 -2.27 -15.14 8.35
CA LYS A 12 -2.67 -14.64 7.02
C LYS A 12 -3.84 -13.69 7.28
N LEU A 13 -3.55 -12.41 7.47
CA LEU A 13 -4.54 -11.35 7.32
C LEU A 13 -4.27 -10.74 5.94
N SER A 14 -5.33 -10.40 5.20
CA SER A 14 -5.20 -9.67 3.93
C SER A 14 -4.32 -8.43 4.15
N LYS A 15 -3.39 -8.21 3.23
CA LYS A 15 -2.46 -7.08 3.28
C LYS A 15 -1.86 -6.76 1.92
N TYR A 16 -1.59 -5.48 1.70
CA TYR A 16 -0.79 -5.02 0.58
C TYR A 16 0.63 -4.62 1.04
N GLU A 17 1.64 -5.29 0.50
CA GLU A 17 3.06 -5.03 0.77
C GLU A 17 3.55 -3.88 -0.13
N THR A 18 3.58 -2.69 0.49
CA THR A 18 3.90 -1.37 -0.09
C THR A 18 5.17 -1.28 -0.94
N ASN A 19 6.09 -2.23 -0.80
CA ASN A 19 7.40 -2.17 -1.41
C ASN A 19 7.41 -2.49 -2.91
N HIS A 20 6.46 -3.27 -3.45
CA HIS A 20 6.71 -3.92 -4.74
C HIS A 20 5.47 -4.36 -5.55
N PHE A 21 4.29 -3.79 -5.34
CA PHE A 21 3.08 -4.28 -6.02
C PHE A 21 2.84 -5.76 -5.69
N HIS A 22 2.82 -6.08 -4.40
CA HIS A 22 2.52 -7.42 -3.89
C HIS A 22 1.30 -7.33 -2.96
N MET A 23 0.23 -8.01 -3.34
CA MET A 23 -1.01 -8.14 -2.59
C MET A 23 -1.13 -9.56 -2.05
N VAL A 24 -1.39 -9.68 -0.76
CA VAL A 24 -1.72 -10.94 -0.10
C VAL A 24 -3.19 -10.91 0.29
N ILE A 25 -3.97 -11.87 -0.20
CA ILE A 25 -5.41 -11.99 0.06
C ILE A 25 -5.61 -13.15 1.03
N ASP A 26 -6.23 -12.89 2.18
CA ASP A 26 -6.72 -13.94 3.05
C ASP A 26 -8.05 -14.47 2.52
N GLY A 27 -7.95 -15.53 1.73
CA GLY A 27 -9.09 -16.12 1.04
C GLY A 27 -8.69 -16.83 -0.24
N ASN A 28 -9.68 -17.32 -0.96
CA ASN A 28 -9.47 -17.85 -2.29
C ASN A 28 -9.60 -16.70 -3.31
N PHE A 29 -8.80 -16.78 -4.37
CA PHE A 29 -8.88 -15.89 -5.51
C PHE A 29 -9.25 -16.68 -6.76
N GLU A 30 -10.17 -16.15 -7.57
CA GLU A 30 -10.67 -16.79 -8.77
C GLU A 30 -10.54 -15.88 -9.99
N LEU A 31 -10.22 -16.47 -11.14
CA LEU A 31 -10.31 -15.83 -12.44
C LEU A 31 -11.29 -16.64 -13.32
N PRO A 32 -12.17 -15.97 -14.09
CA PRO A 32 -12.36 -14.51 -14.18
C PRO A 32 -12.99 -13.92 -12.90
N ILE A 33 -12.66 -12.66 -12.57
CA ILE A 33 -13.12 -11.99 -11.33
C ILE A 33 -14.64 -11.99 -11.19
N ASP A 34 -15.36 -11.97 -12.31
CA ASP A 34 -16.82 -12.05 -12.37
C ASP A 34 -17.38 -13.31 -11.67
N SER A 35 -16.59 -14.38 -11.49
CA SER A 35 -17.00 -15.60 -10.78
C SER A 35 -16.88 -15.50 -9.25
N MET A 36 -16.09 -14.56 -8.73
CA MET A 36 -15.82 -14.46 -7.30
C MET A 36 -17.11 -14.22 -6.51
N LYS A 37 -17.21 -14.74 -5.28
CA LYS A 37 -18.30 -14.36 -4.37
C LYS A 37 -18.11 -12.91 -3.90
N ASN A 38 -19.17 -12.27 -3.44
CA ASN A 38 -19.09 -10.88 -3.00
C ASN A 38 -18.14 -10.69 -1.81
N ASP A 39 -18.04 -11.67 -0.90
CA ASP A 39 -17.10 -11.59 0.23
C ASP A 39 -15.64 -11.64 -0.22
N ASP A 40 -15.31 -12.59 -1.11
CA ASP A 40 -13.98 -12.71 -1.70
C ASP A 40 -13.65 -11.47 -2.55
N TYR A 41 -14.61 -10.99 -3.34
CA TYR A 41 -14.46 -9.79 -4.18
C TYR A 41 -14.31 -8.52 -3.35
N GLY A 42 -15.08 -8.36 -2.28
CA GLY A 42 -14.96 -7.23 -1.37
C GLY A 42 -13.59 -7.18 -0.71
N THR A 43 -13.09 -8.32 -0.24
CA THR A 43 -11.74 -8.45 0.33
C THR A 43 -10.66 -8.11 -0.70
N PHE A 44 -10.80 -8.63 -1.93
CA PHE A 44 -9.90 -8.30 -3.02
C PHE A 44 -9.90 -6.81 -3.35
N ILE A 45 -11.08 -6.19 -3.47
CA ILE A 45 -11.22 -4.77 -3.78
C ILE A 45 -10.63 -3.91 -2.66
N HIS A 46 -10.81 -4.27 -1.39
CA HIS A 46 -10.17 -3.57 -0.26
C HIS A 46 -8.66 -3.46 -0.46
N GLU A 47 -7.99 -4.59 -0.71
CA GLU A 47 -6.54 -4.60 -0.96
C GLU A 47 -6.16 -3.92 -2.28
N TYR A 48 -7.00 -4.03 -3.30
CA TYR A 48 -6.79 -3.33 -4.57
C TYR A 48 -6.87 -1.81 -4.40
N ILE A 49 -7.74 -1.30 -3.52
CA ILE A 49 -7.75 0.12 -3.18
C ILE A 49 -6.44 0.55 -2.53
N HIS A 50 -5.81 -0.27 -1.67
CA HIS A 50 -4.47 0.03 -1.16
C HIS A 50 -3.43 0.11 -2.28
N TYR A 51 -3.46 -0.82 -3.24
CA TYR A 51 -2.64 -0.76 -4.44
C TYR A 51 -2.83 0.56 -5.20
N LEU A 52 -4.08 0.95 -5.47
CA LEU A 52 -4.40 2.22 -6.15
C LEU A 52 -3.89 3.42 -5.37
N GLN A 53 -4.09 3.46 -4.05
CA GLN A 53 -3.61 4.56 -3.20
C GLN A 53 -2.10 4.75 -3.33
N HIS A 54 -1.31 3.68 -3.54
CA HIS A 54 0.14 3.79 -3.68
C HIS A 54 0.63 4.27 -5.05
N ILE A 55 -0.14 4.08 -6.12
CA ILE A 55 0.26 4.53 -7.47
C ILE A 55 -0.47 5.79 -7.95
N THR A 56 -1.57 6.17 -7.31
CA THR A 56 -2.37 7.34 -7.72
C THR A 56 -2.23 8.55 -6.80
N THR A 57 -1.49 8.44 -5.68
CA THR A 57 -1.37 9.52 -4.70
C THR A 57 0.07 9.93 -4.40
N LEU A 58 0.29 11.20 -4.06
CA LEU A 58 1.65 11.68 -3.74
C LEU A 58 2.24 10.97 -2.52
N PHE A 59 1.46 10.81 -1.46
CA PHE A 59 1.95 10.16 -0.25
C PHE A 59 2.23 8.68 -0.48
N GLY A 60 1.36 8.00 -1.24
CA GLY A 60 1.54 6.61 -1.62
C GLY A 60 2.81 6.38 -2.46
N VAL A 61 2.98 7.14 -3.54
CA VAL A 61 4.16 7.00 -4.42
C VAL A 61 5.45 7.33 -3.67
N LYS A 62 5.41 8.29 -2.73
CA LYS A 62 6.55 8.61 -1.85
C LYS A 62 6.98 7.40 -1.02
N ILE A 63 6.03 6.65 -0.45
CA ILE A 63 6.33 5.44 0.32
C ILE A 63 7.06 4.43 -0.58
N CYS A 64 6.51 4.13 -1.75
CA CYS A 64 7.12 3.19 -2.70
C CYS A 64 8.54 3.62 -3.12
N ALA A 65 8.73 4.91 -3.44
CA ALA A 65 10.05 5.45 -3.80
C ALA A 65 11.07 5.32 -2.65
N MET A 66 10.63 5.43 -1.39
CA MET A 66 11.51 5.25 -0.23
C MET A 66 11.90 3.80 -0.01
N TYR A 67 11.00 2.85 -0.28
CA TYR A 67 11.35 1.43 -0.32
C TYR A 67 12.37 1.12 -1.42
N ASN A 68 12.16 1.65 -2.64
CA ASN A 68 13.14 1.51 -3.72
C ASN A 68 14.50 2.10 -3.36
N LYS A 69 14.53 3.26 -2.70
CA LYS A 69 15.79 3.84 -2.19
C LYS A 69 16.49 2.88 -1.21
N MET A 70 15.74 2.24 -0.31
CA MET A 70 16.29 1.20 0.56
C MET A 70 16.85 0.05 -0.28
N PHE A 71 16.11 -0.50 -1.25
CA PHE A 71 16.62 -1.63 -2.04
C PHE A 71 17.88 -1.30 -2.83
N VAL A 72 17.93 -0.11 -3.44
CA VAL A 72 19.14 0.38 -4.12
C VAL A 72 20.33 0.46 -3.16
N LEU A 73 20.12 0.90 -1.92
CA LEU A 73 21.16 0.91 -0.88
C LEU A 73 21.69 -0.51 -0.59
N TYR A 74 20.80 -1.49 -0.46
CA TYR A 74 21.17 -2.91 -0.26
C TYR A 74 21.91 -3.49 -1.46
N MET A 75 21.41 -3.28 -2.68
CA MET A 75 22.06 -3.76 -3.89
C MET A 75 23.47 -3.18 -4.06
N ASN A 76 23.64 -1.89 -3.76
CA ASN A 76 24.95 -1.25 -3.79
C ASN A 76 25.89 -1.79 -2.71
N TYR A 77 25.37 -2.17 -1.54
CA TYR A 77 26.16 -2.83 -0.50
C TYR A 77 26.62 -4.22 -0.95
N PHE A 78 25.74 -5.03 -1.54
CA PHE A 78 26.09 -6.37 -2.04
C PHE A 78 27.13 -6.34 -3.16
N LYS A 79 27.09 -5.34 -4.03
CA LYS A 79 28.12 -5.14 -5.08
C LYS A 79 29.52 -4.90 -4.51
N LYS A 80 29.62 -4.24 -3.35
CA LYS A 80 30.90 -3.82 -2.74
C LYS A 80 31.47 -4.78 -1.71
N ASN A 81 30.65 -5.68 -1.17
CA ASN A 81 31.03 -6.56 -0.07
C ASN A 81 30.93 -8.02 -0.50
N GLN A 82 31.95 -8.81 -0.16
CA GLN A 82 31.94 -10.26 -0.40
C GLN A 82 31.31 -11.03 0.76
N THR A 83 31.49 -10.53 1.98
CA THR A 83 30.93 -11.08 3.21
C THR A 83 29.79 -10.19 3.71
N ILE A 84 28.66 -10.80 4.04
CA ILE A 84 27.43 -10.15 4.50
C ILE A 84 27.09 -10.67 5.89
N TYR A 85 26.99 -9.77 6.88
CA TYR A 85 26.61 -10.13 8.25
C TYR A 85 25.12 -9.92 8.46
N LEU A 86 24.44 -10.93 9.00
CA LEU A 86 23.00 -10.91 9.27
C LEU A 86 22.73 -10.77 10.79
N PRO A 87 21.66 -10.06 11.20
CA PRO A 87 20.77 -9.25 10.37
C PRO A 87 21.50 -7.99 9.85
N LEU A 88 21.21 -7.60 8.61
CA LEU A 88 21.80 -6.40 8.00
C LEU A 88 20.81 -5.24 8.10
N LYS A 89 21.24 -4.12 8.71
CA LYS A 89 20.40 -2.93 8.96
C LYS A 89 20.96 -1.65 8.34
N LEU A 90 21.05 -1.59 7.00
CA LEU A 90 21.64 -0.42 6.33
C LEU A 90 20.80 0.86 6.46
N TRP A 91 19.47 0.74 6.57
CA TRP A 91 18.57 1.90 6.64
C TRP A 91 18.79 2.74 7.90
N GLU A 92 19.29 2.15 8.99
CA GLU A 92 19.53 2.87 10.25
C GLU A 92 20.68 3.88 10.13
N LYS A 93 21.58 3.67 9.17
CA LYS A 93 22.75 4.52 8.92
C LYS A 93 22.54 5.50 7.78
N ASP A 94 21.49 5.35 6.98
CA ASP A 94 21.13 6.32 5.93
C ASP A 94 20.23 7.39 6.53
N GLU A 95 20.74 8.61 6.67
CA GLU A 95 20.03 9.73 7.28
C GLU A 95 18.68 10.00 6.61
N GLY A 96 18.61 9.90 5.29
CA GLY A 96 17.37 10.15 4.55
C GLY A 96 16.29 9.08 4.81
N LEU A 97 16.67 7.80 4.88
CA LEU A 97 15.76 6.70 5.22
C LEU A 97 15.34 6.79 6.70
N ALA A 98 16.28 7.04 7.62
CA ALA A 98 15.99 7.19 9.04
C ALA A 98 15.02 8.34 9.31
N ASN A 99 15.26 9.51 8.70
CA ASN A 99 14.37 10.67 8.79
C ASN A 99 12.98 10.38 8.21
N PHE A 100 12.90 9.69 7.07
CA PHE A 100 11.61 9.29 6.49
C PHE A 100 10.84 8.31 7.38
N ILE A 101 11.51 7.30 7.94
CA ILE A 101 10.90 6.33 8.86
C ILE A 101 10.33 7.05 10.07
N GLN A 102 11.08 7.99 10.66
CA GLN A 102 10.60 8.74 11.82
C GLN A 102 9.40 9.60 11.45
N TYR A 103 9.51 10.39 10.38
CA TYR A 103 8.42 11.20 9.87
C TYR A 103 7.16 10.38 9.58
N PHE A 104 7.29 9.20 8.96
CA PHE A 104 6.14 8.35 8.70
C PHE A 104 5.48 7.88 10.00
N LYS A 105 6.26 7.45 11.00
CA LYS A 105 5.71 7.09 12.33
C LYS A 105 4.91 8.25 12.93
N ASP A 106 5.44 9.46 12.80
CA ASP A 106 4.83 10.65 13.37
C ASP A 106 3.48 10.97 12.72
N VAL A 107 3.30 10.73 11.42
CA VAL A 107 2.04 10.96 10.67
C VAL A 107 1.16 9.73 10.50
N ARG A 108 1.61 8.55 10.94
CA ARG A 108 0.92 7.27 10.69
C ARG A 108 -0.49 7.24 11.27
N GLY A 109 -0.64 7.72 12.50
CA GLY A 109 -1.85 7.48 13.28
C GLY A 109 -1.91 6.06 13.83
N ASP A 110 -2.92 5.81 14.67
CA ASP A 110 -3.08 4.56 15.39
C ASP A 110 -3.83 3.52 14.54
N LYS A 111 -3.64 2.24 14.89
CA LYS A 111 -4.28 1.07 14.26
C LYS A 111 -5.36 0.44 15.13
N ASN A 112 -5.58 0.97 16.32
CA ASN A 112 -6.54 0.48 17.29
C ASN A 112 -6.89 1.62 18.25
N CYS A 113 -7.93 1.40 19.02
CA CYS A 113 -8.30 2.23 20.16
C CYS A 113 -8.80 1.27 21.24
N ASP A 114 -8.30 1.42 22.46
CA ASP A 114 -8.62 0.53 23.58
C ASP A 114 -9.94 0.91 24.28
N LEU A 115 -10.66 1.92 23.76
CA LEU A 115 -11.91 2.45 24.31
C LEU A 115 -13.10 2.04 23.46
N ASN A 116 -14.29 1.93 24.09
CA ASN A 116 -15.53 1.87 23.32
C ASN A 116 -15.83 3.29 22.79
N ILE A 117 -15.96 3.41 21.46
CA ILE A 117 -16.15 4.72 20.83
C ILE A 117 -17.65 4.97 20.68
N ASN A 118 -18.21 5.78 21.57
CA ASN A 118 -19.60 6.27 21.42
C ASN A 118 -19.64 7.58 20.63
N GLU A 119 -18.74 8.52 20.96
CA GLU A 119 -18.59 9.80 20.25
C GLU A 119 -17.11 10.18 20.11
N VAL A 120 -16.81 11.00 19.10
CA VAL A 120 -15.46 11.54 18.88
C VAL A 120 -15.49 13.07 18.77
N GLU A 121 -14.44 13.69 19.28
CA GLU A 121 -14.23 15.14 19.19
C GLU A 121 -12.86 15.45 18.57
N VAL A 122 -12.88 16.34 17.59
CA VAL A 122 -11.70 16.94 16.97
C VAL A 122 -11.60 18.40 17.39
N ASP A 123 -10.48 18.74 18.04
CA ASP A 123 -10.13 20.12 18.38
C ASP A 123 -9.30 20.76 17.25
N ILE A 124 -9.71 21.96 16.82
CA ILE A 124 -9.00 22.74 15.81
C ILE A 124 -7.54 23.06 16.19
N ARG A 125 -7.25 23.15 17.49
CA ARG A 125 -5.90 23.33 18.02
C ARG A 125 -5.02 22.12 17.75
N GLU A 126 -5.56 20.91 17.86
CA GLU A 126 -4.83 19.67 17.56
C GLU A 126 -4.61 19.51 16.05
N ILE A 127 -5.56 19.92 15.20
CA ILE A 127 -5.36 19.98 13.74
C ILE A 127 -4.20 20.92 13.40
N LYS A 128 -4.19 22.13 13.98
CA LYS A 128 -3.13 23.11 13.74
C LYS A 128 -1.77 22.60 14.22
N LYS A 129 -1.72 22.03 15.43
CA LYS A 129 -0.51 21.43 16.00
C LYS A 129 0.02 20.32 15.09
N ALA A 130 -0.81 19.37 14.68
CA ALA A 130 -0.45 18.29 13.77
C ALA A 130 0.16 18.79 12.44
N LYS A 131 -0.38 19.90 11.90
CA LYS A 131 0.17 20.55 10.72
C LYS A 131 1.55 21.18 10.97
N ASP A 132 1.68 21.93 12.06
CA ASP A 132 2.91 22.65 12.41
C ASP A 132 4.04 21.68 12.81
N THR A 133 3.71 20.60 13.52
CA THR A 133 4.68 19.58 14.00
C THR A 133 4.83 18.39 13.07
N ARG A 134 4.03 18.30 12.00
CA ARG A 134 4.01 17.17 11.05
C ARG A 134 3.75 15.82 11.74
N THR A 135 2.71 15.78 12.57
CA THR A 135 2.26 14.57 13.27
C THR A 135 0.83 14.23 12.88
N ALA A 136 0.34 13.05 13.28
CA ALA A 136 -1.08 12.72 13.27
C ALA A 136 -1.89 13.64 14.21
N VAL A 137 -3.20 13.73 13.97
CA VAL A 137 -4.13 14.57 14.75
C VAL A 137 -4.66 13.77 15.94
N ASN A 138 -4.55 14.30 17.15
CA ASN A 138 -5.16 13.64 18.32
C ASN A 138 -6.69 13.83 18.27
N ILE A 139 -7.42 12.75 18.47
CA ILE A 139 -8.88 12.72 18.50
C ILE A 139 -9.34 12.37 19.92
N GLY A 140 -10.23 13.19 20.48
CA GLY A 140 -10.89 12.91 21.75
C GLY A 140 -11.95 11.83 21.57
N VAL A 141 -12.06 10.93 22.54
CA VAL A 141 -13.04 9.82 22.54
C VAL A 141 -13.86 9.85 23.82
N TYR A 142 -15.17 9.69 23.66
CA TYR A 142 -16.12 9.51 24.73
C TYR A 142 -16.61 8.06 24.74
N ASP A 143 -16.41 7.39 25.87
CA ASP A 143 -16.86 6.04 26.17
C ASP A 143 -17.90 6.11 27.30
N PHE A 144 -19.16 6.28 26.92
CA PHE A 144 -20.28 6.43 27.84
C PHE A 144 -20.61 5.14 28.58
N GLU A 145 -20.30 3.99 27.97
CA GLU A 145 -20.55 2.69 28.58
C GLU A 145 -19.65 2.45 29.79
N ASN A 146 -18.42 2.96 29.73
CA ASN A 146 -17.42 2.83 30.79
C ASN A 146 -17.17 4.13 31.58
N ASP A 147 -17.94 5.19 31.32
CA ASP A 147 -17.80 6.53 31.93
C ASP A 147 -16.36 7.08 31.83
N LYS A 148 -15.77 6.96 30.62
CA LYS A 148 -14.42 7.45 30.32
C LYS A 148 -14.44 8.51 29.25
N VAL A 149 -13.57 9.50 29.42
CA VAL A 149 -13.25 10.53 28.42
C VAL A 149 -11.75 10.60 28.30
N GLU A 150 -11.25 10.49 27.08
CA GLU A 150 -9.82 10.61 26.79
C GLU A 150 -9.61 11.67 25.71
N GLU A 151 -8.88 12.74 26.03
CA GLU A 151 -8.61 13.84 25.11
C GLU A 151 -7.76 13.39 23.90
N CYS A 152 -6.99 12.30 24.07
CA CYS A 152 -6.19 11.68 23.02
C CYS A 152 -6.52 10.18 22.91
N GLY A 153 -7.79 9.86 22.65
CA GLY A 153 -8.27 8.48 22.58
C GLY A 153 -7.66 7.68 21.42
N PHE A 154 -7.39 8.35 20.29
CA PHE A 154 -6.55 7.80 19.22
C PHE A 154 -5.95 8.91 18.35
N LYS A 155 -4.92 8.56 17.57
CA LYS A 155 -4.28 9.44 16.59
C LYS A 155 -4.82 9.19 15.19
N PHE A 156 -5.46 10.19 14.60
CA PHE A 156 -5.93 10.18 13.23
C PHE A 156 -4.82 10.58 12.25
N GLY A 157 -4.36 9.61 11.46
CA GLY A 157 -3.24 9.76 10.54
C GLY A 157 -3.40 8.98 9.24
N TYR A 158 -2.29 8.76 8.54
CA TYR A 158 -2.24 8.00 7.28
C TYR A 158 -2.99 6.66 7.34
N SER A 159 -2.76 5.84 8.38
CA SER A 159 -3.41 4.54 8.56
C SER A 159 -4.92 4.64 8.67
N CYS A 160 -5.45 5.65 9.38
CA CYS A 160 -6.89 5.92 9.41
C CYS A 160 -7.45 6.25 8.02
N ILE A 161 -6.74 7.08 7.23
CA ILE A 161 -7.21 7.50 5.91
C ILE A 161 -7.25 6.34 4.91
N VAL A 162 -6.17 5.55 4.81
CA VAL A 162 -6.08 4.48 3.81
C VAL A 162 -7.05 3.35 4.08
N GLU A 163 -7.17 2.94 5.34
CA GLU A 163 -8.07 1.86 5.77
C GLU A 163 -9.53 2.30 5.68
N SER A 164 -9.85 3.54 6.09
CA SER A 164 -11.20 4.07 5.93
C SER A 164 -11.62 4.19 4.47
N MET A 165 -10.72 4.61 3.57
CA MET A 165 -11.04 4.67 2.15
C MET A 165 -11.30 3.27 1.55
N ALA A 166 -10.47 2.28 1.89
CA ALA A 166 -10.64 0.91 1.41
C ALA A 166 -11.93 0.29 1.96
N HIS A 167 -12.19 0.46 3.27
CA HIS A 167 -13.42 0.00 3.91
C HIS A 167 -14.67 0.65 3.30
N LEU A 168 -14.66 1.97 3.08
CA LEU A 168 -15.79 2.67 2.46
C LEU A 168 -16.10 2.13 1.05
N VAL A 169 -15.09 1.84 0.23
CA VAL A 169 -15.29 1.24 -1.09
C VAL A 169 -15.82 -0.20 -0.95
N GLN A 170 -15.22 -1.00 -0.08
CA GLN A 170 -15.64 -2.38 0.18
C GLN A 170 -17.10 -2.46 0.64
N SER A 171 -17.57 -1.49 1.44
CA SER A 171 -18.94 -1.46 1.94
C SER A 171 -20.02 -1.32 0.85
N PHE A 172 -19.66 -0.89 -0.38
CA PHE A 172 -20.59 -0.96 -1.51
C PHE A 172 -20.81 -2.39 -1.99
N ILE A 173 -19.85 -3.29 -1.77
CA ILE A 173 -19.85 -4.67 -2.24
C ILE A 173 -20.39 -5.61 -1.15
N ASN A 174 -19.88 -5.48 0.07
CA ASN A 174 -20.33 -6.25 1.23
C ASN A 174 -20.31 -5.42 2.53
N ASP A 175 -21.50 -4.99 2.96
CA ASP A 175 -21.71 -4.14 4.15
C ASP A 175 -21.54 -4.91 5.48
N ASP A 176 -21.56 -6.25 5.45
CA ASP A 176 -21.46 -7.12 6.63
C ASP A 176 -20.00 -7.34 7.12
N THR A 177 -19.05 -6.54 6.64
CA THR A 177 -17.64 -6.69 6.99
C THR A 177 -17.37 -6.21 8.41
N ASN A 178 -17.03 -7.16 9.30
CA ASN A 178 -16.74 -6.87 10.70
C ASN A 178 -15.30 -6.35 10.86
N HIS A 179 -15.12 -5.04 10.70
CA HIS A 179 -13.86 -4.36 10.97
C HIS A 179 -13.87 -3.67 12.34
N ALA A 180 -12.69 -3.59 12.97
CA ALA A 180 -12.52 -2.75 14.15
C ALA A 180 -12.77 -1.27 13.78
N ASN A 181 -13.31 -0.49 14.72
CA ASN A 181 -13.62 0.92 14.46
C ASN A 181 -12.38 1.72 14.03
N ILE A 182 -11.25 1.57 14.73
CA ILE A 182 -9.98 2.19 14.33
C ILE A 182 -9.10 1.10 13.74
N PRO A 183 -8.53 1.28 12.53
CA PRO A 183 -8.55 2.50 11.70
C PRO A 183 -9.69 2.58 10.65
N TYR A 184 -10.50 1.52 10.49
CA TYR A 184 -11.37 1.32 9.32
C TYR A 184 -12.59 2.26 9.26
N ARG A 185 -13.14 2.66 10.40
CA ARG A 185 -14.30 3.54 10.50
C ARG A 185 -13.94 4.93 11.00
N SER A 186 -12.65 5.26 11.13
CA SER A 186 -12.19 6.55 11.66
C SER A 186 -12.78 7.75 10.92
N VAL A 187 -12.84 7.69 9.59
CA VAL A 187 -13.42 8.77 8.76
C VAL A 187 -14.93 8.87 8.95
N GLU A 188 -15.63 7.74 9.00
CA GLU A 188 -17.07 7.71 9.25
C GLU A 188 -17.39 8.32 10.61
N LEU A 189 -16.69 7.88 11.67
CA LEU A 189 -16.87 8.38 13.04
C LEU A 189 -16.68 9.90 13.14
N ILE A 190 -15.61 10.44 12.53
CA ILE A 190 -15.35 11.88 12.53
C ILE A 190 -16.45 12.63 11.76
N CYS A 191 -16.82 12.15 10.57
CA CYS A 191 -17.86 12.79 9.76
C CYS A 191 -19.23 12.72 10.45
N GLU A 192 -19.57 11.57 11.02
CA GLU A 192 -20.79 11.37 11.79
C GLU A 192 -20.85 12.30 12.98
N ASN A 193 -19.77 12.56 13.70
CA ASN A 193 -19.82 13.43 14.89
C ASN A 193 -19.81 14.92 14.54
N GLN A 194 -18.97 15.35 13.59
CA GLN A 194 -18.70 16.77 13.37
C GLN A 194 -19.14 17.32 12.01
N TYR A 195 -19.34 16.47 11.01
CA TYR A 195 -19.60 16.88 9.61
C TYR A 195 -20.80 16.12 9.04
N LYS A 196 -21.95 16.28 9.70
CA LYS A 196 -23.22 15.58 9.40
C LYS A 196 -23.68 15.71 7.95
N GLU A 197 -23.26 16.78 7.27
CA GLU A 197 -23.55 17.01 5.85
C GLU A 197 -22.74 16.11 4.91
N ILE A 198 -21.55 15.65 5.34
CA ILE A 198 -20.68 14.73 4.59
C ILE A 198 -20.95 13.28 5.00
N SER A 199 -21.34 13.03 6.26
CA SER A 199 -21.44 11.68 6.84
C SER A 199 -22.38 10.73 6.10
N LYS A 200 -23.32 11.26 5.30
CA LYS A 200 -24.27 10.46 4.51
C LYS A 200 -23.79 10.15 3.09
N ASP A 201 -22.69 10.74 2.64
CA ASP A 201 -22.15 10.58 1.29
C ASP A 201 -20.82 9.83 1.35
N LYS A 202 -20.90 8.49 1.33
CA LYS A 202 -19.73 7.60 1.31
C LYS A 202 -18.79 7.91 0.12
N LYS A 203 -19.33 8.27 -1.05
CA LYS A 203 -18.52 8.60 -2.24
C LYS A 203 -17.73 9.91 -2.03
N LYS A 204 -18.33 10.89 -1.37
CA LYS A 204 -17.64 12.13 -0.97
C LYS A 204 -16.56 11.87 0.07
N MET A 205 -16.84 11.02 1.07
CA MET A 205 -15.82 10.60 2.05
C MET A 205 -14.62 9.91 1.39
N ILE A 206 -14.85 9.01 0.43
CA ILE A 206 -13.79 8.37 -0.38
C ILE A 206 -12.97 9.42 -1.13
N SER A 207 -13.63 10.39 -1.77
CA SER A 207 -12.96 11.46 -2.51
C SER A 207 -12.12 12.36 -1.59
N ILE A 208 -12.60 12.66 -0.39
CA ILE A 208 -11.86 13.43 0.62
C ILE A 208 -10.62 12.65 1.07
N CYS A 209 -10.73 11.35 1.32
CA CYS A 209 -9.60 10.49 1.66
C CYS A 209 -8.55 10.50 0.54
N LEU A 210 -8.97 10.30 -0.70
CA LEU A 210 -8.08 10.31 -1.87
C LEU A 210 -7.36 11.66 -2.01
N CYS A 211 -8.07 12.78 -1.86
CA CYS A 211 -7.48 14.11 -1.88
C CYS A 211 -6.48 14.32 -0.73
N SER A 212 -6.77 13.80 0.45
CA SER A 212 -5.90 13.92 1.63
C SER A 212 -4.55 13.24 1.42
N LEU A 213 -4.55 12.11 0.69
CA LEU A 213 -3.33 11.38 0.31
C LEU A 213 -2.47 12.12 -0.73
N MET A 214 -2.96 13.22 -1.31
CA MET A 214 -2.15 14.13 -2.14
C MET A 214 -1.27 15.07 -1.32
N PHE A 215 -1.33 15.03 0.01
CA PHE A 215 -0.54 15.91 0.87
C PHE A 215 0.53 15.13 1.66
N ASN A 216 1.52 15.86 2.18
CA ASN A 216 2.57 15.31 3.04
C ASN A 216 2.10 15.06 4.49
N ASN A 217 0.86 15.36 4.87
CA ASN A 217 0.32 14.93 6.17
C ASN A 217 -1.16 14.58 5.97
N PRO A 218 -1.47 13.35 5.52
CA PRO A 218 -2.84 12.98 5.15
C PRO A 218 -3.87 13.18 6.28
N GLY A 219 -3.49 12.89 7.53
CA GLY A 219 -4.38 13.06 8.68
C GLY A 219 -4.76 14.52 8.93
N ALA A 220 -3.80 15.44 8.90
CA ALA A 220 -4.09 16.86 9.05
C ALA A 220 -4.80 17.45 7.82
N SER A 221 -4.37 17.08 6.61
CA SER A 221 -4.93 17.60 5.36
C SER A 221 -6.35 17.10 5.07
N PHE A 222 -6.80 16.01 5.68
CA PHE A 222 -8.21 15.60 5.67
C PHE A 222 -9.15 16.72 6.10
N PHE A 223 -8.83 17.40 7.20
CA PHE A 223 -9.62 18.52 7.68
C PHE A 223 -9.52 19.74 6.75
N GLU A 224 -8.38 19.97 6.11
CA GLU A 224 -8.22 21.02 5.11
C GLU A 224 -9.12 20.76 3.88
N VAL A 225 -9.16 19.51 3.42
CA VAL A 225 -10.00 19.09 2.29
C VAL A 225 -11.48 19.20 2.63
N ILE A 226 -11.90 18.88 3.87
CA ILE A 226 -13.27 19.11 4.35
C ILE A 226 -13.63 20.60 4.27
N GLU A 227 -12.74 21.48 4.71
CA GLU A 227 -12.99 22.93 4.63
C GLU A 227 -13.07 23.44 3.19
N VAL A 228 -12.30 22.87 2.27
CA VAL A 228 -12.46 23.14 0.82
C VAL A 228 -13.83 22.65 0.35
N SER A 229 -14.23 21.43 0.71
CA SER A 229 -15.54 20.87 0.37
C SER A 229 -16.70 21.74 0.87
N LYS A 230 -16.61 22.26 2.10
CA LYS A 230 -17.65 23.14 2.68
C LYS A 230 -17.77 24.49 1.99
N LYS A 231 -16.68 25.00 1.40
CA LYS A 231 -16.67 26.23 0.59
C LYS A 231 -17.22 26.01 -0.82
N HIS A 232 -17.27 24.75 -1.26
CA HIS A 232 -17.69 24.33 -2.59
C HIS A 232 -18.77 23.24 -2.49
N ARG A 233 -19.87 23.56 -1.81
CA ARG A 233 -20.97 22.60 -1.51
C ARG A 233 -21.70 22.11 -2.75
N ASP A 234 -21.57 22.84 -3.85
CA ASP A 234 -22.11 22.51 -5.16
C ASP A 234 -21.35 21.37 -5.85
N LEU A 235 -20.08 21.14 -5.47
CA LEU A 235 -19.25 20.12 -6.08
C LEU A 235 -19.50 18.75 -5.45
N ASN A 236 -19.66 17.72 -6.27
CA ASN A 236 -19.59 16.33 -5.80
C ASN A 236 -18.13 15.93 -5.49
N GLY A 237 -17.88 14.68 -5.09
CA GLY A 237 -16.53 14.20 -4.77
C GLY A 237 -15.58 14.13 -5.96
N PHE A 238 -16.09 13.71 -7.12
CA PHE A 238 -15.33 13.67 -8.37
C PHE A 238 -14.84 15.06 -8.79
N GLU A 239 -15.72 16.06 -8.75
CA GLU A 239 -15.41 17.45 -9.08
C GLU A 239 -14.46 18.09 -8.05
N LEU A 240 -14.63 17.77 -6.77
CA LEU A 240 -13.74 18.21 -5.70
C LEU A 240 -12.31 17.70 -5.94
N PHE A 241 -12.15 16.42 -6.30
CA PHE A 241 -10.84 15.84 -6.63
C PHE A 241 -10.21 16.57 -7.82
N LYS A 242 -10.95 16.75 -8.92
CA LYS A 242 -10.47 17.48 -10.11
C LYS A 242 -10.02 18.89 -9.76
N LYS A 243 -10.75 19.58 -8.89
CA LYS A 243 -10.40 20.92 -8.39
C LYS A 243 -9.11 20.90 -7.58
N ILE A 244 -9.00 20.03 -6.58
CA ILE A 244 -7.80 19.94 -5.73
C ILE A 244 -6.56 19.63 -6.54
N MET A 245 -6.66 18.69 -7.49
CA MET A 245 -5.54 18.30 -8.36
C MET A 245 -4.95 19.47 -9.17
N ARG A 246 -5.79 20.45 -9.54
CA ARG A 246 -5.42 21.59 -10.38
C ARG A 246 -5.09 22.85 -9.58
N ASP A 247 -5.88 23.14 -8.56
CA ASP A 247 -5.87 24.42 -7.85
C ASP A 247 -4.96 24.39 -6.62
N CYS A 248 -4.79 23.23 -5.99
CA CYS A 248 -3.87 23.10 -4.87
C CYS A 248 -2.44 22.87 -5.36
N SER A 249 -1.50 23.52 -4.69
CA SER A 249 -0.09 23.43 -4.98
C SER A 249 0.67 22.67 -3.89
N VAL A 250 1.74 22.01 -4.31
CA VAL A 250 2.69 21.35 -3.42
C VAL A 250 4.11 21.75 -3.79
N LYS A 251 5.02 21.73 -2.81
CA LYS A 251 6.43 21.95 -3.05
C LYS A 251 7.13 20.64 -3.40
N TYR A 252 7.78 20.61 -4.55
CA TYR A 252 8.67 19.53 -4.98
C TYR A 252 10.02 20.12 -5.42
N LYS A 253 11.12 19.68 -4.78
CA LYS A 253 12.48 20.22 -5.01
C LYS A 253 12.50 21.76 -4.95
N GLU A 254 11.91 22.33 -3.88
CA GLU A 254 11.75 23.77 -3.62
C GLU A 254 10.90 24.56 -4.65
N LYS A 255 10.28 23.89 -5.63
CA LYS A 255 9.38 24.51 -6.60
C LYS A 255 7.94 24.19 -6.28
N GLU A 256 7.11 25.22 -6.25
CA GLU A 256 5.67 25.10 -6.12
C GLU A 256 5.05 24.70 -7.47
N MET A 257 4.18 23.70 -7.46
CA MET A 257 3.48 23.24 -8.66
C MET A 257 2.13 22.61 -8.32
N PRO A 258 1.18 22.55 -9.28
CA PRO A 258 -0.07 21.82 -9.11
C PRO A 258 0.16 20.35 -8.77
N MET A 259 -0.75 19.77 -7.98
CA MET A 259 -0.64 18.37 -7.53
C MET A 259 -0.52 17.36 -8.67
N TYR A 260 -1.25 17.52 -9.77
CA TYR A 260 -1.12 16.61 -10.91
C TYR A 260 0.30 16.57 -11.48
N ARG A 261 0.98 17.72 -11.54
CA ARG A 261 2.35 17.84 -12.04
C ARG A 261 3.35 17.27 -11.05
N ALA A 262 3.11 17.45 -9.75
CA ALA A 262 3.91 16.80 -8.73
C ALA A 262 3.79 15.28 -8.85
N LEU A 263 2.58 14.75 -9.07
CA LEU A 263 2.35 13.30 -9.18
C LEU A 263 3.07 12.71 -10.39
N HIS A 264 3.13 13.44 -11.51
CA HIS A 264 3.97 13.05 -12.66
C HIS A 264 5.43 12.85 -12.28
N ASN A 265 6.02 13.84 -11.60
CA ASN A 265 7.43 13.76 -11.21
C ASN A 265 7.68 12.61 -10.23
N PHE A 266 6.75 12.38 -9.29
CA PHE A 266 6.84 11.27 -8.35
C PHE A 266 6.73 9.92 -9.04
N LEU A 267 5.86 9.79 -10.03
CA LEU A 267 5.69 8.59 -10.84
C LEU A 267 6.90 8.31 -11.74
N ASP A 268 7.52 9.34 -12.30
CA ASP A 268 8.77 9.22 -13.04
C ASP A 268 9.93 8.79 -12.12
N ASP A 269 10.03 9.38 -10.93
CA ASP A 269 10.99 8.98 -9.90
C ASP A 269 10.74 7.53 -9.44
N LEU A 270 9.47 7.12 -9.30
CA LEU A 270 9.09 5.74 -8.97
C LEU A 270 9.58 4.77 -10.04
N LYS A 271 9.28 5.02 -11.32
CA LYS A 271 9.74 4.19 -12.44
C LYS A 271 11.26 4.01 -12.43
N VAL A 272 11.99 5.12 -12.36
CA VAL A 272 13.47 5.10 -12.36
C VAL A 272 14.02 4.37 -11.14
N SER A 273 13.46 4.61 -9.96
CA SER A 273 13.93 3.99 -8.72
C SER A 273 13.61 2.50 -8.66
N THR A 274 12.46 2.06 -9.19
CA THR A 274 12.10 0.64 -9.29
C THR A 274 13.06 -0.07 -10.24
N GLU A 275 13.29 0.46 -11.46
CA GLU A 275 14.26 -0.10 -12.41
C GLU A 275 15.66 -0.21 -11.81
N ALA A 276 16.08 0.79 -11.04
CA ALA A 276 17.37 0.78 -10.34
C ALA A 276 17.43 -0.28 -9.23
N ALA A 277 16.33 -0.51 -8.51
CA ALA A 277 16.23 -1.50 -7.45
C ALA A 277 16.30 -2.93 -8.01
N ILE A 278 15.55 -3.22 -9.08
CA ILE A 278 15.50 -4.55 -9.67
C ILE A 278 16.59 -4.80 -10.73
N GLY A 279 17.27 -3.77 -11.22
CA GLY A 279 18.34 -3.92 -12.22
C GLY A 279 17.87 -4.33 -13.61
N THR A 280 16.58 -4.20 -13.91
CA THR A 280 15.98 -4.41 -15.24
C THR A 280 14.99 -3.28 -15.57
N LYS A 281 14.66 -3.14 -16.85
CA LYS A 281 13.64 -2.19 -17.32
C LYS A 281 12.24 -2.66 -16.96
N LEU A 282 11.36 -1.69 -16.70
CA LEU A 282 9.94 -1.93 -16.54
C LEU A 282 9.25 -1.90 -17.91
N ASP A 283 8.40 -2.89 -18.16
CA ASP A 283 7.51 -3.01 -19.30
C ASP A 283 6.06 -2.85 -18.80
N TYR A 284 5.60 -3.77 -17.96
CA TYR A 284 4.21 -3.81 -17.48
C TYR A 284 3.87 -2.64 -16.54
N TYR A 285 4.62 -2.47 -15.45
CA TYR A 285 4.41 -1.37 -14.52
C TYR A 285 4.79 -0.01 -15.12
N ALA A 286 5.60 0.02 -16.18
CA ALA A 286 5.85 1.25 -16.93
C ALA A 286 4.57 1.74 -17.62
N GLU A 287 3.81 0.82 -18.24
CA GLU A 287 2.52 1.14 -18.85
C GLU A 287 1.48 1.59 -17.81
N VAL A 288 1.39 0.88 -16.67
CA VAL A 288 0.52 1.26 -15.54
C VAL A 288 0.85 2.67 -15.04
N ILE A 289 2.13 2.99 -14.87
CA ILE A 289 2.59 4.31 -14.45
C ILE A 289 2.18 5.38 -15.48
N ASP A 290 2.33 5.10 -16.77
CA ASP A 290 1.94 6.03 -17.84
C ASP A 290 0.41 6.25 -17.88
N HIS A 291 -0.40 5.24 -17.58
CA HIS A 291 -1.84 5.40 -17.38
C HIS A 291 -2.18 6.30 -16.18
N CYS A 292 -1.54 6.08 -15.04
CA CYS A 292 -1.72 6.93 -13.84
C CYS A 292 -1.35 8.39 -14.13
N LYS A 293 -0.30 8.65 -14.93
CA LYS A 293 0.06 10.01 -15.36
C LYS A 293 -1.02 10.65 -16.25
N LYS A 294 -1.58 9.90 -17.20
CA LYS A 294 -2.66 10.40 -18.06
C LYS A 294 -3.88 10.80 -17.21
N GLU A 295 -4.27 9.93 -16.29
CA GLU A 295 -5.37 10.18 -15.34
C GLU A 295 -5.13 11.42 -14.46
N ALA A 296 -3.93 11.55 -13.89
CA ALA A 296 -3.58 12.72 -13.10
C ALA A 296 -3.74 14.03 -13.90
N SER A 297 -3.36 14.01 -15.19
CA SER A 297 -3.40 15.19 -16.07
C SER A 297 -4.83 15.62 -16.40
N SER A 298 -5.72 14.66 -16.67
CA SER A 298 -7.13 14.95 -16.96
C SER A 298 -7.86 15.38 -15.68
N GLY A 299 -7.46 14.82 -14.53
CA GLY A 299 -8.19 14.91 -13.27
C GLY A 299 -9.43 14.02 -13.25
N GLU A 300 -9.50 13.04 -14.16
CA GLU A 300 -10.64 12.11 -14.30
C GLU A 300 -10.28 10.78 -13.66
N CYS A 301 -10.38 10.73 -12.32
CA CYS A 301 -10.02 9.53 -11.58
C CYS A 301 -10.96 8.38 -11.91
N VAL A 302 -10.43 7.26 -12.43
CA VAL A 302 -11.25 6.14 -12.91
C VAL A 302 -12.03 5.48 -11.77
N LEU A 303 -11.40 5.33 -10.60
CA LEU A 303 -12.11 4.85 -9.41
C LEU A 303 -13.31 5.75 -9.06
N LEU A 304 -13.11 7.07 -9.05
CA LEU A 304 -14.20 8.00 -8.74
C LEU A 304 -15.25 8.03 -9.84
N ASP A 305 -14.86 7.86 -11.11
CA ASP A 305 -15.80 7.78 -12.23
C ASP A 305 -16.72 6.56 -12.09
N ILE A 306 -16.16 5.39 -11.76
CA ILE A 306 -16.95 4.18 -11.48
C ILE A 306 -17.86 4.41 -10.27
N LEU A 307 -17.37 5.04 -9.20
CA LEU A 307 -18.20 5.30 -8.03
C LEU A 307 -19.35 6.27 -8.33
N TYR A 308 -19.14 7.33 -9.12
CA TYR A 308 -20.15 8.36 -9.36
C TYR A 308 -21.07 8.06 -10.55
N ASN A 309 -20.53 7.46 -11.61
CA ASN A 309 -21.20 7.27 -12.90
C ASN A 309 -21.36 5.80 -13.30
N GLY A 310 -20.71 4.87 -12.60
CA GLY A 310 -20.81 3.43 -12.81
C GLY A 310 -21.37 2.69 -11.59
N ASP A 311 -21.02 1.40 -11.49
CA ASP A 311 -21.41 0.53 -10.38
C ASP A 311 -20.24 -0.38 -9.99
N ILE A 312 -19.59 -0.08 -8.86
CA ILE A 312 -18.45 -0.86 -8.37
C ILE A 312 -18.84 -2.29 -7.94
N THR A 313 -20.13 -2.59 -7.80
CA THR A 313 -20.62 -3.94 -7.50
C THR A 313 -20.70 -4.82 -8.74
N ASP A 314 -20.74 -4.22 -9.94
CA ASP A 314 -20.59 -4.94 -11.20
C ASP A 314 -19.10 -5.22 -11.45
N LYS A 315 -18.72 -6.48 -11.18
CA LYS A 315 -17.35 -7.01 -11.30
C LYS A 315 -16.73 -6.81 -12.68
N LYS A 316 -17.55 -6.59 -13.72
CA LYS A 316 -17.05 -6.26 -15.07
C LYS A 316 -16.31 -4.93 -15.11
N TYR A 317 -16.69 -3.94 -14.29
CA TYR A 317 -15.92 -2.69 -14.21
C TYR A 317 -14.49 -2.95 -13.75
N PHE A 318 -14.26 -3.96 -12.93
CA PHE A 318 -12.91 -4.35 -12.59
C PHE A 318 -12.16 -4.87 -13.83
N SER A 319 -12.67 -5.95 -14.44
CA SER A 319 -12.00 -6.66 -15.54
C SER A 319 -11.87 -5.83 -16.83
N GLU A 320 -12.84 -4.95 -17.08
CA GLU A 320 -12.94 -4.19 -18.32
C GLU A 320 -12.40 -2.76 -18.22
N VAL A 321 -12.29 -2.20 -17.01
CA VAL A 321 -11.89 -0.81 -16.76
C VAL A 321 -10.70 -0.73 -15.80
N LEU A 322 -10.88 -1.09 -14.52
CA LEU A 322 -9.83 -0.90 -13.50
C LEU A 322 -8.54 -1.65 -13.85
N SER A 323 -8.62 -2.92 -14.22
CA SER A 323 -7.43 -3.72 -14.52
C SER A 323 -6.75 -3.31 -15.83
N LYS A 324 -7.45 -2.63 -16.74
CA LYS A 324 -6.84 -2.10 -17.98
C LYS A 324 -6.08 -0.81 -17.74
N VAL A 325 -6.50 -0.01 -16.75
CA VAL A 325 -5.84 1.25 -16.40
C VAL A 325 -4.71 1.00 -15.42
N TYR A 326 -5.00 0.30 -14.32
CA TYR A 326 -4.08 0.15 -13.20
C TYR A 326 -3.38 -1.21 -13.15
N GLY A 327 -3.78 -2.18 -13.97
CA GLY A 327 -3.20 -3.50 -13.94
C GLY A 327 -3.50 -4.29 -12.65
N TYR A 328 -2.74 -5.36 -12.44
CA TYR A 328 -2.71 -6.17 -11.24
C TYR A 328 -1.34 -6.04 -10.61
N PRO A 329 -1.25 -5.92 -9.27
CA PRO A 329 -0.03 -6.31 -8.58
C PRO A 329 0.21 -7.83 -8.72
N PHE A 330 1.36 -8.31 -8.24
CA PHE A 330 1.48 -9.72 -7.88
C PHE A 330 0.47 -10.04 -6.79
N ILE A 331 -0.37 -11.05 -6.98
CA ILE A 331 -1.39 -11.47 -6.02
C ILE A 331 -1.03 -12.85 -5.48
N GLU A 332 -0.98 -12.98 -4.16
CA GLU A 332 -0.85 -14.22 -3.43
C GLU A 332 -2.14 -14.50 -2.66
N ALA A 333 -2.78 -15.64 -2.90
CA ALA A 333 -4.00 -16.08 -2.23
C ALA A 333 -3.82 -17.49 -1.64
N ASN A 334 -4.82 -18.02 -0.93
CA ASN A 334 -4.72 -19.35 -0.34
C ASN A 334 -4.64 -20.48 -1.36
N ASN A 335 -5.30 -20.33 -2.51
CA ASN A 335 -5.42 -21.33 -3.55
C ASN A 335 -4.56 -21.08 -4.79
N THR A 336 -4.04 -19.85 -4.97
CA THR A 336 -3.34 -19.48 -6.22
C THR A 336 -2.39 -18.30 -6.01
N SER A 337 -1.52 -18.08 -7.00
CA SER A 337 -0.73 -16.86 -7.14
C SER A 337 -0.85 -16.34 -8.57
N ILE A 338 -1.13 -15.06 -8.72
CA ILE A 338 -1.32 -14.41 -10.03
C ILE A 338 -0.19 -13.41 -10.26
N MET A 339 0.52 -13.61 -11.37
CA MET A 339 1.50 -12.65 -11.87
C MET A 339 0.96 -11.97 -13.12
N PRO A 340 1.24 -10.68 -13.34
CA PRO A 340 1.05 -10.07 -14.65
C PRO A 340 1.72 -10.90 -15.75
N GLN A 341 0.96 -11.20 -16.80
CA GLN A 341 1.42 -11.99 -17.95
C GLN A 341 1.39 -11.15 -19.22
N LYS A 342 2.39 -11.36 -20.07
CA LYS A 342 2.41 -10.92 -21.45
C LYS A 342 1.65 -11.96 -22.28
N ILE A 343 0.61 -11.50 -22.96
CA ILE A 343 -0.12 -12.32 -23.93
C ILE A 343 0.61 -12.17 -25.26
N ASP A 344 1.41 -13.17 -25.61
CA ASP A 344 1.98 -13.32 -26.95
C ASP A 344 1.28 -14.49 -27.67
N HIS A 345 1.24 -14.46 -29.00
CA HIS A 345 0.43 -15.34 -29.84
C HIS A 345 0.71 -16.85 -29.66
N GLU A 346 1.80 -17.22 -28.98
CA GLU A 346 2.25 -18.61 -28.81
C GLU A 346 2.39 -19.07 -27.34
N ALA A 347 2.48 -18.16 -26.36
CA ALA A 347 2.56 -18.51 -24.94
C ALA A 347 2.31 -17.31 -24.00
N ASN A 348 1.67 -17.57 -22.86
CA ASN A 348 1.63 -16.62 -21.75
C ASN A 348 2.98 -16.64 -21.01
N THR A 349 3.71 -15.53 -21.04
CA THR A 349 4.99 -15.40 -20.32
C THR A 349 4.85 -14.35 -19.22
N ALA A 350 5.31 -14.67 -18.00
CA ALA A 350 5.30 -13.70 -16.91
C ALA A 350 6.33 -12.58 -17.15
N TYR A 351 6.00 -11.35 -16.74
CA TYR A 351 6.97 -10.25 -16.83
C TYR A 351 8.13 -10.48 -15.85
N VAL A 352 9.36 -10.35 -16.34
CA VAL A 352 10.59 -10.52 -15.55
C VAL A 352 10.62 -9.58 -14.35
N GLU A 353 10.08 -8.36 -14.50
CA GLU A 353 10.04 -7.38 -13.40
C GLU A 353 9.23 -7.88 -12.19
N THR A 354 8.12 -8.59 -12.39
CA THR A 354 7.32 -9.12 -11.27
C THR A 354 8.11 -10.16 -10.48
N ALA A 355 8.79 -11.07 -11.18
CA ALA A 355 9.64 -12.08 -10.54
C ALA A 355 10.83 -11.44 -9.83
N ALA A 356 11.45 -10.41 -10.42
CA ALA A 356 12.57 -9.68 -9.82
C ALA A 356 12.15 -8.91 -8.56
N LEU A 357 10.98 -8.25 -8.58
CA LEU A 357 10.40 -7.54 -7.44
C LEU A 357 10.12 -8.48 -6.26
N LEU A 358 9.46 -9.60 -6.54
CA LEU A 358 9.17 -10.63 -5.55
C LEU A 358 10.44 -11.26 -4.98
N GLY A 359 11.40 -11.59 -5.84
CA GLY A 359 12.71 -12.11 -5.45
C GLY A 359 13.49 -11.17 -4.55
N LEU A 360 13.50 -9.87 -4.89
CA LEU A 360 14.11 -8.81 -4.10
C LEU A 360 13.44 -8.68 -2.73
N GLU A 361 12.12 -8.73 -2.67
CA GLU A 361 11.37 -8.74 -1.42
C GLU A 361 11.79 -9.91 -0.53
N MET A 362 11.83 -11.14 -1.07
CA MET A 362 12.21 -12.33 -0.32
C MET A 362 13.62 -12.23 0.26
N ILE A 363 14.59 -11.81 -0.56
CA ILE A 363 15.98 -11.62 -0.14
C ILE A 363 16.07 -10.59 0.98
N ILE A 364 15.41 -9.44 0.81
CA ILE A 364 15.51 -8.34 1.77
C ILE A 364 14.79 -8.70 3.08
N LYS A 365 13.62 -9.35 3.04
CA LYS A 365 12.95 -9.88 4.24
C LYS A 365 13.89 -10.82 5.00
N ARG A 366 14.52 -11.78 4.33
CA ARG A 366 15.43 -12.73 4.98
C ARG A 366 16.68 -12.07 5.58
N ILE A 367 17.26 -11.10 4.88
CA ILE A 367 18.50 -10.43 5.31
C ILE A 367 18.28 -9.51 6.52
N LYS A 368 17.07 -8.95 6.65
CA LYS A 368 16.70 -8.04 7.73
C LYS A 368 16.19 -8.74 8.98
N SER A 369 15.63 -9.94 8.84
CA SER A 369 14.94 -10.62 9.94
C SER A 369 15.89 -10.98 11.09
N GLU A 370 15.45 -10.67 12.31
CA GLU A 370 16.12 -11.05 13.57
C GLU A 370 15.45 -12.25 14.24
N GLU A 371 14.15 -12.44 13.99
CA GLU A 371 13.28 -13.35 14.73
C GLU A 371 13.10 -14.69 14.02
N SER A 372 13.00 -14.67 12.68
CA SER A 372 12.73 -15.86 11.87
C SER A 372 13.71 -15.97 10.73
N THR A 373 14.42 -17.09 10.68
CA THR A 373 15.28 -17.43 9.54
C THR A 373 14.53 -18.16 8.44
N LEU A 374 13.23 -18.42 8.61
CA LEU A 374 12.40 -19.17 7.68
C LEU A 374 12.24 -18.41 6.36
N CYS A 375 12.33 -19.12 5.23
CA CYS A 375 12.04 -18.52 3.93
C CYS A 375 10.59 -18.03 3.93
N SER A 376 10.35 -16.80 3.47
CA SER A 376 9.00 -16.22 3.43
C SER A 376 8.01 -17.06 2.61
N TRP A 377 8.51 -17.82 1.63
CA TRP A 377 7.72 -18.71 0.77
C TRP A 377 7.65 -20.16 1.25
N PHE A 378 8.27 -20.50 2.39
CA PHE A 378 8.33 -21.89 2.87
C PHE A 378 6.96 -22.54 2.98
N LYS A 379 5.95 -21.84 3.51
CA LYS A 379 4.59 -22.37 3.68
C LYS A 379 3.94 -22.70 2.33
N ILE A 380 4.11 -21.84 1.33
CA ILE A 380 3.58 -22.02 -0.03
C ILE A 380 4.25 -23.23 -0.67
N CYS A 381 5.58 -23.27 -0.65
CA CYS A 381 6.36 -24.37 -1.19
C CYS A 381 6.01 -25.71 -0.53
N LYS A 382 5.82 -25.73 0.80
CA LYS A 382 5.46 -26.93 1.56
C LYS A 382 4.08 -27.49 1.19
N ILE A 383 3.11 -26.63 0.89
CA ILE A 383 1.80 -27.07 0.39
C ILE A 383 1.97 -27.66 -1.02
N GLY A 384 2.74 -26.97 -1.88
CA GLY A 384 3.01 -27.41 -3.26
C GLY A 384 3.71 -28.76 -3.37
N MET A 385 4.48 -29.20 -2.36
CA MET A 385 5.10 -30.54 -2.35
C MET A 385 4.12 -31.70 -2.50
N TYR A 386 2.86 -31.48 -2.12
CA TYR A 386 1.81 -32.50 -2.21
C TYR A 386 1.03 -32.43 -3.53
N ASP A 387 1.37 -31.47 -4.39
CA ASP A 387 0.82 -31.33 -5.74
C ASP A 387 1.82 -31.88 -6.76
N PRO A 388 1.53 -33.02 -7.42
CA PRO A 388 2.41 -33.62 -8.42
C PRO A 388 2.68 -32.73 -9.65
N SER A 389 1.89 -31.67 -9.86
CA SER A 389 2.07 -30.71 -10.93
C SER A 389 3.05 -29.58 -10.60
N ILE A 390 3.47 -29.47 -9.33
CA ILE A 390 4.36 -28.43 -8.83
C ILE A 390 5.71 -29.04 -8.47
N ASP A 391 6.73 -28.77 -9.27
CA ASP A 391 8.11 -29.18 -8.97
C ASP A 391 8.72 -28.22 -7.93
N CYS A 392 8.44 -28.47 -6.64
CA CYS A 392 8.97 -27.67 -5.55
C CYS A 392 9.69 -28.53 -4.50
N VAL A 393 11.01 -28.38 -4.43
CA VAL A 393 11.83 -29.10 -3.44
C VAL A 393 12.06 -28.24 -2.19
N VAL A 394 11.29 -28.51 -1.14
CA VAL A 394 11.57 -27.97 0.20
C VAL A 394 12.68 -28.78 0.85
N SER A 395 13.68 -28.09 1.37
CA SER A 395 14.85 -28.67 2.02
C SER A 395 15.14 -27.97 3.35
N PRO A 396 15.99 -28.53 4.24
CA PRO A 396 16.31 -27.89 5.53
C PRO A 396 16.85 -26.46 5.39
N GLU A 397 17.57 -26.16 4.30
CA GLU A 397 18.08 -24.82 3.98
C GLU A 397 16.96 -23.77 3.89
N CYS A 398 15.73 -24.18 3.53
CA CYS A 398 14.59 -23.28 3.49
C CYS A 398 14.19 -22.74 4.89
N GLU A 399 14.61 -23.39 5.98
CA GLU A 399 14.26 -23.00 7.35
C GLU A 399 15.23 -22.00 7.97
N ASN A 400 16.51 -22.08 7.62
CA ASN A 400 17.53 -21.29 8.30
C ASN A 400 18.66 -20.75 7.41
N ASN A 401 18.91 -21.37 6.26
CA ASN A 401 20.13 -21.11 5.50
C ASN A 401 19.93 -21.17 3.99
N GLN A 402 19.02 -20.32 3.48
CA GLN A 402 18.61 -20.32 2.07
C GLN A 402 19.76 -20.04 1.10
N TRP A 403 20.84 -19.42 1.60
CA TRP A 403 22.04 -19.07 0.84
C TRP A 403 22.80 -20.31 0.34
N ASP A 404 22.72 -21.43 1.07
CA ASP A 404 23.41 -22.67 0.74
C ASP A 404 22.53 -23.62 -0.11
N LYS A 405 21.27 -23.24 -0.38
CA LYS A 405 20.34 -24.05 -1.16
C LYS A 405 20.82 -24.23 -2.60
N LYS A 406 20.81 -25.47 -3.07
CA LYS A 406 21.30 -25.84 -4.41
C LYS A 406 20.18 -26.05 -5.41
N GLU A 407 19.03 -26.54 -4.95
CA GLU A 407 17.87 -26.80 -5.80
C GLU A 407 17.32 -25.49 -6.36
N GLN A 408 16.90 -25.54 -7.62
CA GLN A 408 16.30 -24.40 -8.31
C GLN A 408 14.97 -24.04 -7.65
N CYS A 409 14.86 -22.81 -7.17
CA CYS A 409 13.62 -22.20 -6.72
C CYS A 409 13.68 -20.68 -6.86
N LEU A 410 12.56 -19.99 -6.61
CA LEU A 410 12.50 -18.53 -6.72
C LEU A 410 13.60 -17.83 -5.89
N MET A 411 13.89 -18.31 -4.69
CA MET A 411 14.96 -17.74 -3.86
C MET A 411 16.35 -17.89 -4.53
N THR A 412 16.71 -19.08 -5.02
CA THR A 412 18.02 -19.29 -5.65
C THR A 412 18.16 -18.55 -6.97
N GLU A 413 17.10 -18.53 -7.80
CA GLU A 413 17.06 -17.77 -9.04
C GLU A 413 17.20 -16.26 -8.79
N SER A 414 16.55 -15.76 -7.73
CA SER A 414 16.69 -14.36 -7.32
C SER A 414 18.11 -14.05 -6.86
N MET A 415 18.74 -14.95 -6.10
CA MET A 415 20.14 -14.78 -5.70
C MET A 415 21.10 -14.71 -6.89
N ASP A 416 20.86 -15.50 -7.93
CA ASP A 416 21.64 -15.47 -9.17
C ASP A 416 21.38 -14.19 -9.96
N PHE A 417 20.12 -13.82 -10.14
CA PHE A 417 19.71 -12.60 -10.83
C PHE A 417 20.35 -11.34 -10.20
N PHE A 418 20.32 -11.24 -8.87
CA PHE A 418 20.95 -10.14 -8.13
C PHE A 418 22.45 -10.32 -7.89
N LYS A 419 23.06 -11.41 -8.40
CA LYS A 419 24.50 -11.72 -8.29
C LYS A 419 25.00 -11.79 -6.85
N ILE A 420 24.17 -12.34 -5.96
CA ILE A 420 24.50 -12.54 -4.55
C ILE A 420 24.72 -14.00 -4.15
N ARG A 421 24.46 -14.97 -5.04
CA ARG A 421 24.63 -16.41 -4.74
C ARG A 421 26.04 -16.80 -4.29
N GLN A 422 27.06 -16.12 -4.81
CA GLN A 422 28.47 -16.40 -4.49
C GLN A 422 28.97 -15.63 -3.25
N LYS A 423 28.10 -14.90 -2.55
CA LYS A 423 28.48 -14.13 -1.36
C LYS A 423 28.56 -15.04 -0.13
N THR A 424 29.36 -14.64 0.85
CA THR A 424 29.45 -15.35 2.13
C THR A 424 28.51 -14.69 3.13
N PHE A 425 27.47 -15.40 3.56
CA PHE A 425 26.54 -14.91 4.59
C PHE A 425 26.94 -15.46 5.96
N ILE A 426 27.03 -14.58 6.96
CA ILE A 426 27.37 -14.95 8.35
C ILE A 426 26.21 -14.53 9.25
N GLN A 427 25.52 -15.53 9.80
CA GLN A 427 24.49 -15.33 10.81
C GLN A 427 25.16 -15.03 12.15
N LYS A 428 24.84 -13.88 12.75
CA LYS A 428 25.28 -13.53 14.11
C LYS A 428 24.40 -14.16 15.17
#